data_AF-A0A3D1Q8T7-F1
#
_entry.id   AF-A0A3D1Q8T7-F1
#
_cell.length_a   1.000
_cell.length_b   1.000
_cell.length_c   1.000
_cell.angle_alpha   90.00
_cell.angle_beta   90.00
_cell.angle_gamma   90.00
#
_symmetry.space_group_name_H-M   'P 1'
#
loop_
_entity.id
_entity.type
_entity.pdbx_description
1 polymer ?
#
loop_
_entity_poly.entity_id
_entity_poly.type
_entity_poly.pdbx_seq_one_letter_code
_entity_poly.pdbx_strand_id
1 'polypeptide(L)'
;DKIKLWCGPGTLNLLCAPIEIKTRPRNFVDSQFSAPWGVAAVIARGRAGLDEFTPAAIQSRDLLEMAGKIGPVEVDPSFEGAELEPGRVSITMKDGSVYTEQVDLPLGTPTNPLTFADCEIKFRDCIKHSVKPIPDANAAQLVKLIQELDMVKDVTALVGLVVVDS
;
A
#
# COMPACT_ATOMS: atom_id res chain seq x y z
N ASP A 1 -2.53 21.43 -2.85
CA ASP A 1 -2.43 22.47 -1.82
C ASP A 1 -2.74 21.88 -0.46
N LYS A 2 -3.93 21.29 -0.29
CA LYS A 2 -4.34 20.61 0.94
C LYS A 2 -4.91 19.22 0.66
N ILE A 3 -4.70 18.28 1.57
CA ILE A 3 -5.28 16.93 1.53
C ILE A 3 -6.09 16.71 2.81
N LYS A 4 -7.32 16.22 2.67
CA LYS A 4 -8.21 15.88 3.77
C LYS A 4 -8.63 14.42 3.67
N LEU A 5 -8.64 13.74 4.81
CA LEU A 5 -8.98 12.32 4.91
C LEU A 5 -10.15 12.15 5.86
N TRP A 6 -11.00 11.18 5.54
CA TRP A 6 -12.01 10.64 6.45
C TRP A 6 -11.87 9.13 6.55
N CYS A 7 -12.11 8.61 7.75
CA CYS A 7 -12.16 7.18 8.02
C CYS A 7 -13.25 6.86 9.06
N GLY A 8 -13.47 5.57 9.30
CA GLY A 8 -14.30 5.15 10.43
C GLY A 8 -13.57 5.25 11.78
N PRO A 9 -14.30 5.08 12.90
CA PRO A 9 -13.75 5.21 14.24
C PRO A 9 -12.68 4.16 14.58
N GLY A 10 -12.78 2.94 14.08
CA GLY A 10 -11.80 1.86 14.30
C GLY A 10 -10.46 2.13 13.61
N THR A 11 -10.52 2.66 12.40
CA THR A 11 -9.36 3.01 11.58
C THR A 11 -8.61 4.21 12.15
N LEU A 12 -9.33 5.18 12.75
CA LEU A 12 -8.73 6.40 13.25
C LEU A 12 -7.57 6.12 14.21
N ASN A 13 -7.82 5.34 15.25
CA ASN A 13 -6.84 5.09 16.32
C ASN A 13 -5.71 4.15 15.86
N LEU A 14 -6.00 3.26 14.91
CA LEU A 14 -5.01 2.33 14.40
C LEU A 14 -4.05 3.00 13.41
N LEU A 15 -4.59 3.76 12.44
CA LEU A 15 -3.86 4.17 11.24
C LEU A 15 -3.75 5.69 11.04
N CYS A 16 -4.56 6.52 11.71
CA CYS A 16 -4.68 7.94 11.36
C CYS A 16 -4.28 8.92 12.48
N ALA A 17 -4.40 8.52 13.75
CA ALA A 17 -4.05 9.33 14.91
C ALA A 17 -2.84 8.76 15.68
N PRO A 18 -2.00 9.61 16.30
CA PRO A 18 -1.97 11.07 16.19
C PRO A 18 -1.35 11.51 14.84
N ILE A 19 -1.90 12.57 14.23
CA ILE A 19 -1.57 12.97 12.86
C ILE A 19 -0.09 13.34 12.68
N GLU A 20 0.55 13.88 13.73
CA GLU A 20 1.95 14.30 13.73
C GLU A 20 2.90 13.11 13.59
N ILE A 21 2.51 11.95 14.13
CA ILE A 21 3.27 10.70 13.98
C ILE A 21 2.94 10.05 12.65
N LYS A 22 1.66 10.05 12.25
CA LYS A 22 1.24 9.39 11.02
C LYS A 22 1.73 10.11 9.75
N THR A 23 1.91 11.42 9.78
CA THR A 23 2.50 12.20 8.67
C THR A 23 4.03 12.25 8.73
N ARG A 24 4.64 11.94 9.88
CA ARG A 24 6.10 11.87 10.05
C ARG A 24 6.54 10.62 10.83
N PRO A 25 6.47 9.43 10.19
CA PRO A 25 6.86 8.17 10.83
C PRO A 25 8.31 8.21 11.34
N ARG A 26 8.56 7.67 12.53
CA ARG A 26 9.91 7.68 13.14
C ARG A 26 10.74 6.45 12.74
N ASN A 27 10.07 5.39 12.31
CA ASN A 27 10.67 4.13 11.92
C ASN A 27 9.78 3.45 10.86
N PHE A 28 10.28 2.34 10.30
CA PHE A 28 9.56 1.55 9.28
C PHE A 28 8.20 1.03 9.76
N VAL A 29 8.09 0.59 11.02
CA VAL A 29 6.82 0.07 11.56
C VAL A 29 5.78 1.19 11.64
N ASP A 30 6.16 2.37 12.14
CA ASP A 30 5.28 3.54 12.18
C ASP A 30 4.71 3.86 10.78
N SER A 31 5.52 3.70 9.72
CA SER A 31 5.09 3.99 8.35
C SER A 31 4.07 2.99 7.81
N GLN A 32 4.21 1.70 8.17
CA GLN A 32 3.27 0.64 7.75
C GLN A 32 1.90 0.79 8.41
N PHE A 33 1.86 1.31 9.63
CA PHE A 33 0.61 1.59 10.35
C PHE A 33 0.20 3.05 10.19
N SER A 34 0.33 3.61 8.99
CA SER A 34 -0.05 5.00 8.73
C SER A 34 -0.79 5.16 7.39
N ALA A 35 -2.10 5.40 7.46
CA ALA A 35 -2.89 5.75 6.29
C ALA A 35 -2.47 7.11 5.69
N PRO A 36 -2.21 8.17 6.49
CA PRO A 36 -1.65 9.42 5.96
C PRO A 36 -0.34 9.23 5.19
N TRP A 37 0.57 8.41 5.70
CA TRP A 37 1.84 8.12 5.00
C TRP A 37 1.59 7.39 3.67
N GLY A 38 0.74 6.36 3.67
CA GLY A 38 0.36 5.64 2.45
C GLY A 38 -0.26 6.54 1.39
N VAL A 39 -1.18 7.43 1.79
CA VAL A 39 -1.77 8.42 0.87
C VAL A 39 -0.70 9.38 0.32
N ALA A 40 0.19 9.86 1.17
CA ALA A 40 1.28 10.73 0.73
C ALA A 40 2.20 10.03 -0.27
N ALA A 41 2.52 8.76 -0.06
CA ALA A 41 3.33 7.94 -0.96
C ALA A 41 2.70 7.81 -2.34
N VAL A 42 1.41 7.46 -2.40
CA VAL A 42 0.68 7.35 -3.67
C VAL A 42 0.62 8.69 -4.40
N ILE A 43 0.38 9.79 -3.70
CA ILE A 43 0.32 11.11 -4.37
C ILE A 43 1.70 11.57 -4.85
N ALA A 44 2.76 11.35 -4.08
CA ALA A 44 4.10 11.80 -4.42
C ALA A 44 4.77 10.95 -5.52
N ARG A 45 4.52 9.64 -5.53
CA ARG A 45 5.25 8.67 -6.36
C ARG A 45 4.37 7.78 -7.23
N GLY A 46 3.05 7.91 -7.13
CA GLY A 46 2.10 7.08 -7.87
C GLY A 46 1.96 5.66 -7.34
N ARG A 47 2.57 5.32 -6.20
CA ARG A 47 2.57 3.97 -5.62
C ARG A 47 2.79 3.97 -4.10
N ALA A 48 2.45 2.86 -3.47
CA ALA A 48 2.79 2.54 -2.09
C ALA A 48 3.32 1.11 -2.01
N GLY A 49 4.50 0.88 -2.62
CA GLY A 49 5.22 -0.41 -2.58
C GLY A 49 6.23 -0.43 -1.43
N LEU A 50 6.98 -1.52 -1.29
CA LEU A 50 7.93 -1.71 -0.18
C LEU A 50 8.98 -0.59 -0.09
N ASP A 51 9.41 -0.07 -1.24
CA ASP A 51 10.33 1.06 -1.36
C ASP A 51 9.89 2.29 -0.55
N GLU A 52 8.59 2.59 -0.48
CA GLU A 52 8.03 3.78 0.16
C GLU A 52 7.94 3.70 1.69
N PHE A 53 8.26 2.54 2.26
CA PHE A 53 8.23 2.32 3.71
C PHE A 53 9.64 2.10 4.29
N THR A 54 10.69 2.04 3.48
CA THR A 54 12.06 1.84 3.98
C THR A 54 12.54 2.96 4.93
N PRO A 55 13.56 2.71 5.78
CA PRO A 55 14.18 3.77 6.60
C PRO A 55 14.68 4.98 5.79
N ALA A 56 15.10 4.76 4.52
CA ALA A 56 15.47 5.85 3.62
C ALA A 56 14.24 6.63 3.13
N ALA A 57 13.14 5.94 2.79
CA ALA A 57 11.92 6.58 2.33
C ALA A 57 11.25 7.45 3.39
N ILE A 58 11.24 7.03 4.66
CA ILE A 58 10.67 7.85 5.74
C ILE A 58 11.44 9.16 5.99
N GLN A 59 12.66 9.28 5.48
CA GLN A 59 13.45 10.52 5.51
C GLN A 59 13.39 11.29 4.20
N SER A 60 12.68 10.78 3.19
CA SER A 60 12.67 11.36 1.86
C SER A 60 11.87 12.66 1.80
N ARG A 61 12.47 13.69 1.20
CA ARG A 61 11.92 15.05 1.20
C ARG A 61 10.58 15.13 0.47
N ASP A 62 10.45 14.47 -0.67
CA ASP A 62 9.21 14.42 -1.46
C ASP A 62 8.04 13.81 -0.69
N LEU A 63 8.27 12.70 0.02
CA LEU A 63 7.26 12.02 0.84
C LEU A 63 6.87 12.87 2.04
N LEU A 64 7.84 13.43 2.77
CA LEU A 64 7.60 14.29 3.92
C LEU A 64 6.86 15.58 3.55
N GLU A 65 7.25 16.22 2.44
CA GLU A 65 6.56 17.41 1.92
C GLU A 65 5.11 17.10 1.52
N MET A 66 4.85 15.91 0.97
CA MET A 66 3.49 15.50 0.63
C MET A 66 2.66 15.15 1.88
N ALA A 67 3.23 14.38 2.80
CA ALA A 67 2.57 14.01 4.04
C ALA A 67 2.22 15.23 4.90
N GLY A 68 3.08 16.26 4.90
CA GLY A 68 2.82 17.52 5.60
C GLY A 68 1.63 18.33 5.05
N LYS A 69 1.08 17.98 3.89
CA LYS A 69 -0.15 18.60 3.34
C LYS A 69 -1.43 17.92 3.83
N ILE A 70 -1.31 16.79 4.53
CA ILE A 70 -2.42 16.03 5.07
C ILE A 70 -2.80 16.63 6.43
N GLY A 71 -4.03 17.15 6.52
CA GLY A 71 -4.57 17.66 7.77
C GLY A 71 -5.00 16.55 8.74
N PRO A 72 -5.57 16.92 9.91
CA PRO A 72 -6.22 15.97 10.80
C PRO A 72 -7.23 15.10 10.05
N VAL A 73 -7.20 13.80 10.31
CA VAL A 73 -8.18 12.85 9.77
C VAL A 73 -9.48 12.99 10.56
N GLU A 74 -10.59 13.13 9.85
CA GLU A 74 -11.92 13.22 10.46
C GLU A 74 -12.59 11.84 10.50
N VAL A 75 -13.37 11.59 11.54
CA VAL A 75 -14.26 10.42 11.55
C VAL A 75 -15.51 10.79 10.77
N ASP A 76 -15.91 9.94 9.83
CA ASP A 76 -17.23 10.02 9.21
C ASP A 76 -18.19 9.06 9.93
N PRO A 77 -19.23 9.58 10.63
CA PRO A 77 -20.17 8.72 11.35
C PRO A 77 -20.94 7.75 10.44
N SER A 78 -21.06 8.05 9.14
CA SER A 78 -21.72 7.14 8.19
C SER A 78 -20.94 5.85 7.93
N PHE A 79 -19.67 5.79 8.36
CA PHE A 79 -18.81 4.61 8.23
C PHE A 79 -18.90 3.67 9.45
N GLU A 80 -19.60 4.08 10.50
CA GLU A 80 -19.75 3.29 11.72
C GLU A 80 -20.55 2.01 11.46
N GLY A 81 -20.08 0.90 12.04
CA GLY A 81 -20.74 -0.41 11.92
C GLY A 81 -20.44 -1.18 10.63
N ALA A 82 -19.64 -0.62 9.72
CA ALA A 82 -19.12 -1.37 8.58
C ALA A 82 -18.11 -2.44 9.05
N GLU A 83 -18.17 -3.64 8.48
CA GLU A 83 -17.22 -4.72 8.78
C GLU A 83 -15.78 -4.33 8.37
N LEU A 84 -15.66 -3.66 7.23
CA LEU A 84 -14.46 -2.97 6.77
C LEU A 84 -14.81 -1.50 6.58
N GLU A 85 -14.11 -0.62 7.30
CA GLU A 85 -14.43 0.80 7.28
C GLU A 85 -14.01 1.46 5.95
N PRO A 86 -14.89 2.25 5.32
CA PRO A 86 -14.57 3.05 4.15
C PRO A 86 -13.46 4.09 4.41
N GLY A 87 -12.84 4.52 3.32
CA GLY A 87 -11.92 5.65 3.29
C GLY A 87 -12.38 6.70 2.29
N ARG A 88 -12.25 7.98 2.65
CA ARG A 88 -12.47 9.10 1.72
C ARG A 88 -11.29 10.04 1.71
N VAL A 89 -10.92 10.51 0.53
CA VAL A 89 -9.85 11.47 0.31
C VAL A 89 -10.40 12.65 -0.46
N SER A 90 -10.03 13.86 -0.05
CA SER A 90 -10.25 15.07 -0.82
C SER A 90 -8.93 15.83 -1.01
N ILE A 91 -8.66 16.22 -2.25
CA ILE A 91 -7.46 16.96 -2.65
C ILE A 91 -7.89 18.31 -3.19
N THR A 92 -7.42 19.38 -2.55
CA THR A 92 -7.54 20.75 -3.05
C THR A 92 -6.28 21.11 -3.83
N MET A 93 -6.43 21.44 -5.11
CA MET A 93 -5.34 21.89 -5.99
C MET A 93 -4.99 23.35 -5.75
N LYS A 94 -3.86 23.80 -6.30
CA LYS A 94 -3.37 25.18 -6.10
C LYS A 94 -4.25 26.25 -6.77
N ASP A 95 -5.01 25.87 -7.80
CA ASP A 95 -5.99 26.72 -8.47
C ASP A 95 -7.35 26.77 -7.74
N GLY A 96 -7.47 26.06 -6.60
CA GLY A 96 -8.68 25.98 -5.80
C GLY A 96 -9.65 24.88 -6.22
N SER A 97 -9.38 24.14 -7.31
CA SER A 97 -10.20 22.97 -7.67
C SER A 97 -10.11 21.88 -6.60
N VAL A 98 -11.20 21.13 -6.42
CA VAL A 98 -11.31 20.09 -5.38
C VAL A 98 -11.79 18.79 -6.01
N TYR A 99 -11.06 17.71 -5.73
CA TYR A 99 -11.40 16.35 -6.14
C TYR A 99 -11.63 15.51 -4.90
N THR A 100 -12.71 14.74 -4.88
CA THR A 100 -13.07 13.89 -3.73
C THR A 100 -13.46 12.52 -4.22
N GLU A 101 -12.87 11.49 -3.60
CA GLU A 101 -13.13 10.08 -3.90
C GLU A 101 -13.39 9.34 -2.58
N GLN A 102 -14.35 8.42 -2.58
CA GLN A 102 -14.62 7.50 -1.48
C GLN A 102 -14.52 6.07 -1.99
N VAL A 103 -13.88 5.23 -1.19
CA VAL A 103 -13.79 3.78 -1.41
C VAL A 103 -14.43 3.09 -0.23
N ASP A 104 -15.56 2.42 -0.48
CA ASP A 104 -16.31 1.70 0.55
C ASP A 104 -15.69 0.36 0.89
N LEU A 105 -15.14 -0.33 -0.11
CA LEU A 105 -14.51 -1.64 0.06
C LEU A 105 -13.14 -1.64 -0.62
N PRO A 106 -12.07 -2.03 0.11
CA PRO A 106 -10.73 -2.06 -0.46
C PRO A 106 -10.62 -3.13 -1.55
N LEU A 107 -9.66 -2.92 -2.45
CA LEU A 107 -9.25 -3.91 -3.45
C LEU A 107 -8.68 -5.15 -2.73
N GLY A 108 -9.06 -6.34 -3.20
CA GLY A 108 -8.74 -7.63 -2.60
C GLY A 108 -9.85 -8.24 -1.73
N THR A 109 -10.98 -7.56 -1.56
CA THR A 109 -12.17 -8.17 -0.93
C THR A 109 -12.87 -9.15 -1.88
N PRO A 110 -13.67 -10.11 -1.39
CA PRO A 110 -14.39 -11.05 -2.26
C PRO A 110 -15.26 -10.37 -3.33
N THR A 111 -15.81 -9.19 -3.03
CA THR A 111 -16.65 -8.40 -3.94
C THR A 111 -15.86 -7.38 -4.78
N ASN A 112 -14.59 -7.13 -4.46
CA ASN A 112 -13.66 -6.31 -5.24
C ASN A 112 -12.30 -7.01 -5.33
N PRO A 113 -12.21 -8.18 -6.01
CA PRO A 113 -11.03 -9.03 -5.98
C PRO A 113 -9.88 -8.42 -6.78
N LEU A 114 -8.65 -8.74 -6.38
CA LEU A 114 -7.47 -8.49 -7.20
C LEU A 114 -7.51 -9.36 -8.45
N THR A 115 -7.09 -8.81 -9.59
CA THR A 115 -6.81 -9.63 -10.77
C THR A 115 -5.51 -10.39 -10.57
N PHE A 116 -5.30 -11.47 -11.34
CA PHE A 116 -4.02 -12.17 -11.32
C PHE A 116 -2.85 -11.26 -11.72
N ALA A 117 -3.09 -10.32 -12.65
CA ALA A 117 -2.08 -9.34 -13.06
C ALA A 117 -1.69 -8.40 -11.89
N ASP A 118 -2.65 -7.97 -11.06
CA ASP A 118 -2.35 -7.17 -9.87
C ASP A 118 -1.50 -7.96 -8.87
N CYS A 119 -1.83 -9.24 -8.66
CA CYS A 119 -1.06 -10.15 -7.83
C CYS A 119 0.36 -10.36 -8.38
N GLU A 120 0.53 -10.50 -9.69
CA GLU A 120 1.83 -10.63 -10.34
C GLU A 120 2.69 -9.38 -10.15
N ILE A 121 2.11 -8.18 -10.35
CA ILE A 121 2.81 -6.90 -10.13
C ILE A 121 3.36 -6.84 -8.69
N LYS A 122 2.51 -7.15 -7.70
CA LYS A 122 2.90 -7.19 -6.29
C LYS A 122 3.95 -8.27 -6.01
N PHE A 123 3.81 -9.45 -6.59
CA PHE A 123 4.79 -10.53 -6.46
C PHE A 123 6.16 -10.09 -6.97
N ARG A 124 6.23 -9.46 -8.14
CA ARG A 124 7.48 -8.95 -8.71
C ARG A 124 8.09 -7.84 -7.87
N ASP A 125 7.27 -6.99 -7.24
CA ASP A 125 7.75 -6.00 -6.27
C ASP A 125 8.45 -6.69 -5.08
N CYS A 126 7.80 -7.69 -4.47
CA CYS A 126 8.40 -8.49 -3.39
C CYS A 126 9.72 -9.18 -3.81
N ILE A 127 9.78 -9.73 -5.02
CA ILE A 127 10.99 -10.40 -5.54
C ILE A 127 12.18 -9.44 -5.60
N LYS A 128 11.99 -8.18 -5.98
CA LYS A 128 13.07 -7.17 -6.01
C LYS A 128 13.67 -6.90 -4.63
N HIS A 129 12.90 -7.11 -3.58
CA HIS A 129 13.33 -6.95 -2.19
C HIS A 129 13.86 -8.24 -1.55
N SER A 130 14.02 -9.31 -2.33
CA SER A 130 14.67 -10.54 -1.85
C SER A 130 16.13 -10.27 -1.46
N VAL A 131 16.55 -10.82 -0.31
CA VAL A 131 17.94 -10.70 0.17
C VAL A 131 18.92 -11.37 -0.81
N LYS A 132 18.49 -12.50 -1.38
CA LYS A 132 19.19 -13.19 -2.46
C LYS A 132 18.47 -12.90 -3.77
N PRO A 133 19.10 -12.22 -4.74
CA PRO A 133 18.47 -11.90 -6.01
C PRO A 133 17.96 -13.16 -6.72
N ILE A 134 16.65 -13.19 -7.00
CA ILE A 134 16.03 -14.25 -7.79
C ILE A 134 16.12 -13.84 -9.26
N PRO A 135 16.67 -14.68 -10.16
CA PRO A 135 16.73 -14.37 -11.59
C PRO A 135 15.35 -14.10 -12.21
N ASP A 136 15.26 -13.16 -13.13
CA ASP A 136 14.00 -12.82 -13.80
C ASP A 136 13.34 -14.02 -14.50
N ALA A 137 14.15 -14.92 -15.06
CA ALA A 137 13.67 -16.18 -15.65
C ALA A 137 12.99 -17.08 -14.60
N ASN A 138 13.56 -17.16 -13.39
CA ASN A 138 12.96 -17.93 -12.29
C ASN A 138 11.67 -17.28 -11.82
N ALA A 139 11.64 -15.94 -11.68
CA ALA A 139 10.43 -15.20 -11.30
C ALA A 139 9.31 -15.38 -12.34
N ALA A 140 9.62 -15.33 -13.64
CA ALA A 140 8.66 -15.59 -14.70
C ALA A 140 8.13 -17.04 -14.67
N GLN A 141 9.01 -18.01 -14.44
CA GLN A 141 8.60 -19.42 -14.30
C GLN A 141 7.74 -19.65 -13.05
N LEU A 142 8.05 -18.98 -11.93
CA LEU A 142 7.22 -19.02 -10.72
C LEU A 142 5.80 -18.53 -10.99
N VAL A 143 5.66 -17.36 -11.64
CA VAL A 143 4.33 -16.82 -12.00
C VAL A 143 3.54 -17.82 -12.83
N LYS A 144 4.17 -18.42 -13.86
CA LYS A 144 3.51 -19.43 -14.70
C LYS A 144 3.04 -20.65 -13.89
N LEU A 145 3.92 -21.22 -13.07
CA LEU A 145 3.58 -22.41 -12.26
C LEU A 145 2.51 -22.11 -11.20
N ILE A 146 2.49 -20.90 -10.64
CA ILE A 146 1.45 -20.47 -9.71
C ILE A 146 0.10 -20.28 -10.42
N GLN A 147 0.10 -19.78 -11.65
CA GLN A 147 -1.12 -19.60 -12.44
C GLN A 147 -1.77 -20.95 -12.82
N GLU A 148 -0.95 -21.97 -13.09
CA GLU A 148 -1.35 -23.32 -13.49
C GLU A 148 -1.15 -24.34 -12.34
N LEU A 149 -1.32 -23.90 -11.08
CA LEU A 149 -0.91 -24.68 -9.91
C LEU A 149 -1.62 -26.04 -9.80
N ASP A 150 -2.86 -26.14 -10.26
CA ASP A 150 -3.65 -27.37 -10.34
C ASP A 150 -3.06 -28.42 -11.30
N MET A 151 -2.22 -27.98 -12.24
CA MET A 151 -1.52 -28.83 -13.21
C MET A 151 -0.11 -29.22 -12.74
N VAL A 152 0.37 -28.64 -11.64
CA VAL A 152 1.70 -28.91 -11.09
C VAL A 152 1.68 -30.25 -10.34
N LYS A 153 2.41 -31.24 -10.88
CA LYS A 153 2.52 -32.58 -10.27
C LYS A 153 3.34 -32.62 -8.97
N ASP A 154 4.31 -31.72 -8.85
CA ASP A 154 5.21 -31.64 -7.71
C ASP A 154 5.54 -30.18 -7.39
N VAL A 155 5.06 -29.71 -6.24
CA VAL A 155 5.23 -28.33 -5.78
C VAL A 155 6.68 -27.99 -5.41
N THR A 156 7.55 -28.99 -5.23
CA THR A 156 8.99 -28.74 -5.00
C THR A 156 9.64 -28.02 -6.17
N ALA A 157 9.06 -28.11 -7.38
CA ALA A 157 9.50 -27.34 -8.54
C ALA A 157 9.45 -25.82 -8.30
N LEU A 158 8.48 -25.32 -7.51
CA LEU A 158 8.42 -23.90 -7.14
C LEU A 158 9.53 -23.55 -6.14
N VAL A 159 9.78 -24.44 -5.17
CA VAL A 159 10.84 -24.25 -4.17
C VAL A 159 12.21 -24.14 -4.83
N GLY A 160 12.50 -25.00 -5.81
CA GLY A 160 13.76 -24.97 -6.56
C GLY A 160 14.02 -23.65 -7.29
N LEU A 161 12.98 -22.88 -7.62
CA LEU A 161 13.13 -21.58 -8.32
C LEU A 161 13.47 -20.42 -7.38
N VAL A 162 13.21 -20.56 -6.08
CA VAL A 162 13.54 -19.55 -5.05
C VAL A 162 14.81 -19.88 -4.26
N VAL A 163 15.34 -21.10 -4.40
CA VAL A 163 16.64 -21.48 -3.83
C VAL A 163 17.73 -21.10 -4.81
N VAL A 164 18.40 -19.98 -4.54
CA VAL A 164 19.60 -19.54 -5.25
C VAL A 164 20.83 -19.90 -4.42
N ASP A 165 21.67 -20.78 -4.97
CA ASP A 165 22.96 -21.12 -4.41
C ASP A 165 23.86 -19.89 -4.37
N SER A 166 24.76 -19.86 -3.38
CA SER A 166 25.59 -18.70 -3.03
C SER A 166 26.89 -18.69 -3.81
#